data_AF-A0A661PGI3-F1
#
_entry.id   AF-A0A661PGI3-F1
#
_cell.length_a   1.000
_cell.length_b   1.000
_cell.length_c   1.000
_cell.angle_alpha   90.00
_cell.angle_beta   90.00
_cell.angle_gamma   90.00
#
_symmetry.space_group_name_H-M   'P 1'
#
loop_
_entity.id
_entity.type
_entity.pdbx_description
1 polymer ?
#
loop_
_entity_poly.entity_id
_entity_poly.type
_entity_poly.pdbx_seq_one_letter_code
_entity_poly.pdbx_strand_id
1 'polypeptide(L)'
;MADVDLHPVLVADMEVPLSDLSFEMLEHLNYLEPTGYGNPRPVFVSRNLSLKSARTVGRDKSHLKLTVGEGAIEMDAIAFRLGYRKKNLPKKIDIIYTFEVNEWRGKKTLQLNVKDIKSS
;
A
#
# COMPACT_ATOMS: atom_id res chain seq x y z
N MET A 1 20.00 29.67 12.42
CA MET A 1 19.89 28.66 11.34
C MET A 1 18.90 27.64 11.84
N ALA A 2 17.76 27.46 11.16
CA ALA A 2 16.76 26.48 11.58
C ALA A 2 17.31 25.08 11.30
N ASP A 3 17.30 24.24 12.33
CA ASP A 3 17.63 22.82 12.26
C ASP A 3 16.61 22.15 11.32
N VAL A 4 17.06 21.72 10.14
CA VAL A 4 16.20 21.05 9.17
C VAL A 4 16.17 19.59 9.56
N ASP A 5 15.06 19.13 10.12
CA ASP A 5 14.82 17.72 10.43
C ASP A 5 14.75 16.92 9.13
N LEU A 6 15.84 16.19 8.82
CA LEU A 6 15.97 15.38 7.61
C LEU A 6 15.40 13.99 7.85
N HIS A 7 14.08 13.86 7.76
CA HIS A 7 13.43 12.56 7.65
C HIS A 7 13.08 12.24 6.18
N PRO A 8 13.13 10.97 5.74
CA PRO A 8 12.65 10.57 4.43
C PRO A 8 11.15 10.90 4.29
N VAL A 9 10.79 11.70 3.28
CA VAL A 9 9.40 12.03 2.95
C VAL A 9 8.96 11.18 1.75
N LEU A 10 7.83 10.51 1.88
CA LEU A 10 7.14 9.88 0.76
C LEU A 10 5.99 10.78 0.33
N VAL A 11 5.99 11.16 -0.95
CA VAL A 11 4.91 11.94 -1.57
C VAL A 11 4.07 10.99 -2.39
N ALA A 12 2.75 11.01 -2.18
CA ALA A 12 1.81 10.31 -3.06
C ALA A 12 1.47 11.20 -4.25
N ASP A 13 1.34 10.59 -5.42
CA ASP A 13 0.90 11.26 -6.64
C ASP A 13 -0.61 11.56 -6.59
N MET A 14 -1.39 10.67 -5.95
CA MET A 14 -2.83 10.82 -5.85
C MET A 14 -3.40 10.16 -4.59
N GLU A 15 -4.41 10.80 -4.01
CA GLU A 15 -5.27 10.18 -3.00
C GLU A 15 -6.43 9.47 -3.69
N VAL A 16 -6.64 8.19 -3.37
CA VAL A 16 -7.60 7.33 -4.07
C VAL A 16 -8.36 6.48 -3.05
N PRO A 17 -9.71 6.45 -3.09
CA PRO A 17 -10.49 5.51 -2.30
C PRO A 17 -10.26 4.08 -2.82
N LEU A 18 -10.39 3.08 -1.96
CA LEU A 18 -10.23 1.68 -2.37
C LEU A 18 -11.24 1.25 -3.42
N SER A 19 -12.40 1.93 -3.52
CA SER A 19 -13.42 1.69 -4.54
C SER A 19 -12.96 1.95 -5.97
N ASP A 20 -12.01 2.85 -6.14
CA ASP A 20 -11.60 3.33 -7.46
C ASP A 20 -10.43 2.50 -8.01
N LEU A 21 -9.84 1.65 -7.17
CA LEU A 21 -8.79 0.73 -7.58
C LEU A 21 -9.41 -0.45 -8.37
N SER A 22 -9.09 -0.49 -9.66
CA SER A 22 -9.59 -1.52 -10.57
C SER A 22 -8.47 -2.11 -11.45
N PHE A 23 -8.76 -3.26 -12.08
CA PHE A 23 -7.86 -3.83 -13.08
C PHE A 23 -7.69 -2.90 -14.29
N GLU A 24 -8.77 -2.24 -14.71
CA GLU A 24 -8.76 -1.25 -15.80
C GLU A 24 -7.82 -0.08 -15.48
N MET A 25 -7.82 0.40 -14.22
CA MET A 25 -6.88 1.44 -13.80
C MET A 25 -5.43 0.98 -13.96
N LEU A 26 -5.11 -0.27 -13.59
CA LEU A 26 -3.76 -0.82 -13.82
C LEU A 26 -3.42 -0.90 -15.32
N GLU A 27 -4.36 -1.30 -16.16
CA GLU A 27 -4.15 -1.33 -17.61
C GLU A 27 -3.87 0.06 -18.16
N HIS A 28 -4.59 1.09 -17.70
CA HIS A 28 -4.31 2.49 -18.04
C HIS A 28 -2.93 2.94 -17.56
N LEU A 29 -2.49 2.54 -16.37
CA LEU A 29 -1.16 2.84 -15.87
C LEU A 29 -0.05 2.15 -16.68
N ASN A 30 -0.31 0.99 -17.27
CA ASN A 30 0.68 0.29 -18.11
C ASN A 30 1.01 1.07 -19.40
N TYR A 31 0.12 1.93 -19.90
CA TYR A 31 0.44 2.82 -21.03
C TYR A 31 1.53 3.85 -20.69
N LEU A 32 1.82 4.07 -19.40
CA LEU A 32 2.90 4.93 -18.95
C LEU A 32 4.25 4.21 -18.90
N GLU A 33 4.32 2.93 -19.28
CA GLU A 33 5.59 2.21 -19.36
C GLU A 33 6.47 2.70 -20.54
N PRO A 34 7.81 2.65 -20.39
CA PRO A 34 8.57 2.02 -19.32
C PRO A 34 8.65 2.87 -18.04
N THR A 35 8.62 2.19 -16.87
CA THR A 35 8.84 2.81 -15.56
C THR A 35 10.26 2.59 -15.06
N GLY A 36 10.83 3.54 -14.32
CA GLY A 36 12.23 3.50 -13.87
C GLY A 36 12.68 4.80 -13.18
N TYR A 37 14.00 5.02 -13.11
CA TYR A 37 14.59 6.18 -12.42
C TYR A 37 14.09 7.54 -12.95
N GLY A 38 13.75 7.63 -14.24
CA GLY A 38 13.17 8.84 -14.86
C GLY A 38 11.64 8.87 -14.94
N ASN A 39 10.96 7.78 -14.58
CA ASN A 39 9.50 7.63 -14.63
C ASN A 39 9.05 6.65 -13.54
N PRO A 40 9.05 7.07 -12.27
CA PRO A 40 8.70 6.18 -11.17
C PRO A 40 7.26 5.68 -11.30
N ARG A 41 6.99 4.47 -10.79
CA ARG A 41 5.63 3.96 -10.71
C ARG A 41 4.78 4.91 -9.86
N PRO A 42 3.53 5.22 -10.28
CA PRO A 42 2.63 6.04 -9.50
C PRO A 42 2.41 5.48 -8.10
N VAL A 43 2.48 6.36 -7.12
CA VAL A 43 2.28 6.08 -5.70
C VAL A 43 0.96 6.70 -5.26
N PHE A 44 0.15 5.90 -4.60
CA PHE A 44 -1.19 6.29 -4.16
C PHE A 44 -1.27 6.33 -2.64
N VAL A 45 -2.20 7.12 -2.12
CA VAL A 45 -2.55 7.13 -0.70
C VAL A 45 -4.04 6.88 -0.53
N SER A 46 -4.39 6.06 0.46
CA SER A 46 -5.76 5.93 0.95
C SER A 46 -5.76 6.19 2.45
N ARG A 47 -6.80 6.87 2.92
CA ARG A 47 -6.88 7.37 4.29
C ARG A 47 -8.02 6.75 5.07
N ASN A 48 -7.92 6.80 6.40
CA ASN A 48 -8.97 6.36 7.31
C ASN A 48 -9.44 4.91 7.08
N LEU A 49 -8.53 4.05 6.62
CA LEU A 49 -8.84 2.66 6.33
C LEU A 49 -8.98 1.87 7.64
N SER A 50 -9.97 0.98 7.67
CA SER A 50 -10.17 0.06 8.78
C SER A 50 -9.21 -1.10 8.66
N LEU A 51 -8.36 -1.30 9.67
CA LEU A 51 -7.50 -2.48 9.74
C LEU A 51 -8.33 -3.70 10.14
N LYS A 52 -8.56 -4.62 9.18
CA LYS A 52 -9.36 -5.83 9.38
C LYS A 52 -8.53 -6.99 9.91
N SER A 53 -7.33 -7.17 9.35
CA SER A 53 -6.40 -8.21 9.80
C SER A 53 -4.95 -7.79 9.62
N ALA A 54 -4.07 -8.28 10.50
CA ALA A 54 -2.63 -8.05 10.41
C ALA A 54 -1.83 -9.26 10.89
N ARG A 55 -0.97 -9.79 10.03
CA ARG A 55 -0.07 -10.89 10.36
C ARG A 55 1.31 -10.71 9.75
N THR A 56 2.32 -11.17 10.44
CA THR A 56 3.68 -11.22 9.90
C THR A 56 3.85 -12.43 8.98
N VAL A 57 4.56 -12.26 7.87
CA VAL A 57 4.86 -13.31 6.89
C VAL A 57 6.35 -13.28 6.51
N GLY A 58 6.80 -14.33 5.81
CA GLY A 58 8.23 -14.56 5.53
C GLY A 58 8.91 -15.41 6.58
N ARG A 59 10.07 -16.00 6.23
CA ARG A 59 10.83 -16.92 7.10
C ARG A 59 11.25 -16.27 8.42
N ASP A 60 11.57 -14.98 8.37
CA ASP A 60 12.01 -14.14 9.48
C ASP A 60 10.88 -13.28 10.07
N LYS A 61 9.63 -13.44 9.60
CA LYS A 61 8.48 -12.60 9.98
C LYS A 61 8.72 -11.09 9.71
N SER A 62 9.60 -10.75 8.77
CA SER A 62 9.96 -9.36 8.48
C SER A 62 8.91 -8.59 7.68
N HIS A 63 7.94 -9.27 7.07
CA HIS A 63 6.92 -8.64 6.23
C HIS A 63 5.58 -8.64 6.93
N LEU A 64 4.73 -7.69 6.58
CA LEU A 64 3.42 -7.50 7.18
C LEU A 64 2.35 -7.69 6.10
N LYS A 65 1.56 -8.77 6.21
CA LYS A 65 0.37 -8.99 5.39
C LYS A 65 -0.83 -8.43 6.13
N LEU A 66 -1.59 -7.59 5.44
CA LEU A 66 -2.72 -6.85 5.98
C LEU A 66 -3.97 -7.11 5.14
N THR A 67 -5.12 -6.98 5.79
CA THR A 67 -6.40 -6.75 5.12
C THR A 67 -6.92 -5.41 5.60
N VAL A 68 -7.12 -4.48 4.67
CA VAL A 68 -7.63 -3.13 4.94
C VAL A 68 -9.00 -2.98 4.32
N GLY A 69 -9.85 -2.13 4.90
CA GLY A 69 -11.19 -1.93 4.36
C GLY A 69 -11.71 -0.50 4.46
N GLU A 70 -12.50 -0.14 3.46
CA GLU A 70 -13.19 1.13 3.32
C GLU A 70 -14.67 0.85 3.02
N GLY A 71 -15.55 1.15 3.98
CA GLY A 71 -16.95 0.74 3.90
C GLY A 71 -17.09 -0.79 3.76
N ALA A 72 -17.70 -1.22 2.66
CA ALA A 72 -17.90 -2.64 2.32
C ALA A 72 -16.75 -3.26 1.52
N ILE A 73 -15.77 -2.46 1.07
CA ILE A 73 -14.64 -2.93 0.26
C ILE A 73 -13.52 -3.36 1.19
N GLU A 74 -12.91 -4.51 0.86
CA GLU A 74 -11.72 -5.01 1.54
C GLU A 74 -10.66 -5.35 0.50
N MET A 75 -9.41 -5.00 0.81
CA MET A 75 -8.27 -5.26 -0.05
C MET A 75 -7.11 -5.88 0.73
N ASP A 76 -6.43 -6.77 0.01
CA ASP A 76 -5.22 -7.42 0.47
C ASP A 76 -4.03 -6.48 0.29
N ALA A 77 -3.20 -6.38 1.33
CA ALA A 77 -2.02 -5.53 1.33
C ALA A 77 -0.79 -6.28 1.86
N ILE A 78 0.37 -5.98 1.29
CA ILE A 78 1.67 -6.48 1.75
C ILE A 78 2.59 -5.28 1.98
N ALA A 79 3.22 -5.24 3.14
CA ALA A 79 4.18 -4.22 3.52
C ALA A 79 5.52 -4.90 3.81
N PHE A 80 6.45 -4.77 2.88
CA PHE A 80 7.77 -5.40 2.98
C PHE A 80 8.60 -4.72 4.06
N ARG A 81 9.33 -5.53 4.83
CA ARG A 81 10.20 -5.08 5.94
C ARG A 81 9.50 -4.30 7.07
N LEU A 82 8.16 -4.22 7.08
CA LEU A 82 7.38 -3.56 8.14
C LEU A 82 6.78 -4.53 9.16
N GLY A 83 7.27 -5.79 9.23
CA GLY A 83 6.77 -6.80 10.17
C GLY A 83 6.85 -6.38 11.65
N TYR A 84 7.86 -5.56 12.00
CA TYR A 84 8.04 -5.03 13.35
C TYR A 84 6.88 -4.12 13.81
N ARG A 85 6.15 -3.49 12.87
CA ARG A 85 5.02 -2.61 13.20
C ARG A 85 3.78 -3.33 13.66
N LYS A 86 3.67 -4.65 13.44
CA LYS A 86 2.47 -5.46 13.75
C LYS A 86 1.91 -5.24 15.17
N LYS A 87 2.78 -5.02 16.16
CA LYS A 87 2.37 -4.83 17.56
C LYS A 87 1.68 -3.49 17.83
N ASN A 88 1.97 -2.47 17.03
CA ASN A 88 1.57 -1.08 17.27
C ASN A 88 0.68 -0.53 16.15
N LEU A 89 -0.02 -1.39 15.40
CA LEU A 89 -0.93 -0.95 14.36
C LEU A 89 -2.25 -0.45 14.98
N PRO A 90 -2.68 0.78 14.65
CA PRO A 90 -3.97 1.29 15.08
C PRO A 90 -5.12 0.63 14.30
N LYS A 91 -6.36 0.79 14.78
CA LYS A 91 -7.57 0.30 14.10
C LYS A 91 -7.88 1.03 12.80
N LYS A 92 -7.44 2.30 12.71
CA LYS A 92 -7.59 3.17 11.55
C LYS A 92 -6.22 3.60 11.06
N ILE A 93 -5.93 3.37 9.78
CA ILE A 93 -4.64 3.66 9.17
C ILE A 93 -4.78 4.41 7.86
N ASP A 94 -3.82 5.28 7.59
CA ASP A 94 -3.54 5.75 6.24
C ASP A 94 -2.36 4.92 5.70
N ILE A 95 -2.44 4.55 4.43
CA ILE A 95 -1.39 3.79 3.77
C ILE A 95 -0.97 4.51 2.50
N ILE A 96 0.33 4.53 2.24
CA ILE A 96 0.91 4.95 0.97
C ILE A 96 1.46 3.70 0.27
N TYR A 97 1.08 3.49 -0.98
CA TYR A 97 1.27 2.22 -1.66
C TYR A 97 1.38 2.35 -3.18
N THR A 98 1.96 1.35 -3.81
CA THR A 98 1.69 1.01 -5.21
C THR A 98 0.73 -0.18 -5.21
N PHE A 99 0.08 -0.52 -6.32
CA PHE A 99 -0.77 -1.71 -6.37
C PHE A 99 -0.50 -2.52 -7.64
N GLU A 100 -0.82 -3.81 -7.60
CA GLU A 100 -0.54 -4.74 -8.68
C GLU A 100 -1.58 -5.87 -8.76
N VAL A 101 -1.56 -6.60 -9.88
CA VAL A 101 -2.32 -7.84 -10.01
C VAL A 101 -1.55 -8.97 -9.34
N ASN A 102 -2.15 -9.54 -8.30
CA ASN A 102 -1.72 -10.79 -7.70
C ASN A 102 -2.53 -11.94 -8.30
N GLU A 103 -1.85 -12.92 -8.89
CA GLU A 103 -2.47 -14.14 -9.42
C GLU A 103 -2.12 -15.35 -8.55
N TRP A 104 -3.13 -15.94 -7.93
CA TRP A 104 -2.97 -17.12 -7.08
C TRP A 104 -3.98 -18.18 -7.45
N ARG A 105 -3.50 -19.39 -7.81
CA ARG A 105 -4.34 -20.53 -8.25
C ARG A 105 -5.34 -20.14 -9.36
N GLY A 106 -4.90 -19.33 -10.32
CA GLY A 106 -5.74 -18.86 -11.44
C GLY A 106 -6.75 -17.76 -11.07
N LYS A 107 -6.80 -17.31 -9.82
CA LYS A 107 -7.60 -16.15 -9.42
C LYS A 107 -6.74 -14.90 -9.39
N LYS A 108 -7.12 -13.90 -10.20
CA LYS A 108 -6.52 -12.57 -10.18
C LYS A 108 -7.22 -11.68 -9.15
N THR A 109 -6.45 -10.99 -8.34
CA THR A 109 -6.90 -10.04 -7.32
C THR A 109 -5.98 -8.84 -7.31
N LEU A 110 -6.48 -7.65 -7.00
CA LEU A 110 -5.62 -6.51 -6.70
C LEU A 110 -4.96 -6.68 -5.33
N GLN A 111 -3.67 -6.36 -5.25
CA GLN A 111 -2.91 -6.33 -4.00
C GLN A 111 -2.18 -5.00 -3.86
N LEU A 112 -2.28 -4.41 -2.67
CA LEU A 112 -1.58 -3.17 -2.33
C LEU A 112 -0.17 -3.50 -1.82
N ASN A 113 0.85 -2.92 -2.45
CA ASN A 113 2.24 -2.93 -2.02
C ASN A 113 2.52 -1.67 -1.20
N VAL A 114 2.35 -1.81 0.11
CA VAL A 114 2.44 -0.72 1.08
C VAL A 114 3.89 -0.33 1.31
N LYS A 115 4.18 0.96 1.10
CA LYS A 115 5.48 1.60 1.31
C LYS A 115 5.61 2.11 2.74
N ASP A 116 4.55 2.70 3.28
CA ASP A 116 4.49 3.18 4.66
C ASP A 116 3.05 3.20 5.20
N ILE A 117 2.93 3.22 6.53
CA ILE A 117 1.67 3.17 7.28
C ILE A 117 1.73 4.23 8.37
N LYS A 118 0.68 5.04 8.51
CA LYS A 118 0.51 5.94 9.65
C LYS A 118 -0.87 5.76 10.28
N SER A 119 -1.01 6.18 11.54
CA SER A 119 -2.32 6.37 12.15
C SER A 119 -3.07 7.46 11.42
N SER A 120 -4.37 7.25 11.20
CA SER A 120 -5.31 8.27 10.71
C SER A 120 -5.70 9.24 11.82
#